data_AF-A0A7Y2NDN6-F1
#
_entry.id   AF-A0A7Y2NDN6-F1
#
_cell.length_a   1.000
_cell.length_b   1.000
_cell.length_c   1.000
_cell.angle_alpha   90.00
_cell.angle_beta   90.00
_cell.angle_gamma   90.00
#
_symmetry.space_group_name_H-M   'P 1'
#
loop_
_entity.id
_entity.type
_entity.pdbx_description
1 polymer ?
#
loop_
_entity_poly.entity_id
_entity_poly.type
_entity_poly.pdbx_seq_one_letter_code
_entity_poly.pdbx_strand_id
1 'polypeptide(L)'
;DGTDILINTLEGRQKLKNMEANPLVTVTIISGTDFFDWVEIRGRVMSIESGEAATAHIDKLSEQYFGGPFGGPRSPRVILRINPERVVEHNP
;
A
#
# COMPACT_ATOMS: atom_id res chain seq x y z
N ASP A 1 -9.28 -9.26 -4.81
CA ASP A 1 -10.18 -8.89 -5.92
C ASP A 1 -9.38 -8.42 -7.14
N GLY A 2 -8.18 -7.86 -6.97
CA GLY A 2 -7.34 -7.36 -8.06
C GLY A 2 -7.77 -5.98 -8.55
N THR A 3 -8.71 -5.35 -7.85
CA THR A 3 -9.32 -4.07 -8.21
C THR A 3 -8.78 -2.92 -7.36
N ASP A 4 -8.36 -3.20 -6.13
CA ASP A 4 -7.85 -2.20 -5.19
C ASP A 4 -6.37 -2.42 -4.86
N ILE A 5 -5.67 -1.34 -4.52
CA ILE A 5 -4.32 -1.36 -3.97
C ILE A 5 -4.42 -1.41 -2.46
N LEU A 6 -3.69 -2.34 -1.83
CA LEU A 6 -3.60 -2.44 -0.36
C LEU A 6 -2.24 -1.95 0.12
N ILE A 7 -2.24 -1.01 1.06
CA ILE A 7 -1.03 -0.54 1.74
C ILE A 7 -1.14 -0.88 3.23
N ASN A 8 -0.11 -1.54 3.77
CA ASN A 8 -0.02 -1.78 5.21
C ASN A 8 0.89 -0.73 5.86
N THR A 9 0.44 -0.12 6.95
CA THR A 9 1.28 0.77 7.75
C THR A 9 1.03 0.61 9.25
N LEU A 10 1.80 1.31 10.07
CA LEU A 10 1.62 1.32 11.52
C LEU A 10 0.65 2.43 11.92
N GLU A 11 -0.10 2.20 12.99
CA GLU A 11 -0.87 3.25 13.66
C GLU A 11 0.04 4.42 14.09
N GLY A 12 -0.53 5.63 14.11
CA GLY A 12 0.16 6.84 14.55
C GLY A 12 1.19 7.44 13.58
N ARG A 13 1.51 6.78 12.46
CA ARG A 13 2.43 7.32 11.44
C ARG A 13 1.84 8.56 10.77
N GLN A 14 2.70 9.54 10.45
CA GLN A 14 2.25 10.76 9.77
C GLN A 14 1.55 10.46 8.43
N LYS A 15 2.01 9.45 7.69
CA LYS A 15 1.35 9.04 6.43
C LYS A 15 -0.10 8.59 6.65
N LEU A 16 -0.39 7.91 7.76
CA LEU A 16 -1.76 7.53 8.12
C LEU A 16 -2.60 8.78 8.39
N LYS A 17 -2.12 9.69 9.24
CA LYS A 17 -2.79 10.96 9.55
C LYS A 17 -3.08 11.79 8.29
N ASN A 18 -2.12 11.84 7.36
CA ASN A 18 -2.27 12.55 6.10
C ASN A 18 -3.38 11.93 5.23
N MET A 19 -3.44 10.60 5.16
CA MET A 19 -4.45 9.86 4.38
C MET A 19 -5.84 9.90 5.03
N GLU A 20 -5.92 9.99 6.36
CA GLU A 20 -7.16 10.25 7.09
C GLU A 20 -7.70 11.66 6.82
N ALA A 21 -6.81 12.66 6.80
CA ALA A 21 -7.19 14.05 6.54
C ALA A 21 -7.52 14.32 5.06
N ASN A 22 -6.79 13.69 4.14
CA ASN A 22 -7.02 13.78 2.70
C ASN A 22 -6.85 12.40 2.06
N PRO A 23 -7.95 11.76 1.60
CA PRO A 23 -7.90 10.39 1.09
C PRO A 23 -7.34 10.30 -0.34
N LEU A 24 -7.04 11.43 -0.99
CA LEU A 24 -6.49 11.45 -2.35
C LEU A 24 -5.00 11.09 -2.32
N VAL A 25 -4.64 10.03 -3.06
CA VAL A 25 -3.29 9.47 -3.05
C VAL A 25 -2.81 9.16 -4.46
N THR A 26 -1.49 9.18 -4.62
CA THR A 26 -0.81 8.67 -5.82
C THR A 26 0.16 7.57 -5.41
N VAL A 27 0.10 6.44 -6.12
CA VAL A 27 1.07 5.35 -6.04
C VAL A 27 1.87 5.35 -7.33
N THR A 28 3.19 5.49 -7.23
CA THR A 28 4.09 5.42 -8.39
C THR A 28 4.95 4.17 -8.25
N ILE A 29 4.94 3.34 -9.28
CA ILE A 29 5.75 2.13 -9.41
C ILE A 29 6.75 2.41 -10.52
N ILE A 30 8.04 2.29 -10.22
CA ILE A 30 9.12 2.51 -11.18
C ILE A 30 9.84 1.17 -11.35
N SER A 31 10.15 0.82 -12.59
CA SER A 31 10.92 -0.38 -12.88
C SER A 31 12.30 -0.33 -12.23
N GLY A 32 12.75 -1.49 -11.73
CA GLY A 32 14.07 -1.61 -11.10
C GLY A 32 15.23 -1.60 -12.11
N THR A 33 14.94 -1.72 -13.41
CA THR A 33 15.94 -1.81 -14.48
C THR A 33 15.95 -0.60 -15.41
N ASP A 34 14.83 0.12 -15.54
CA ASP A 34 14.73 1.33 -16.34
C ASP A 34 13.84 2.39 -15.64
N PHE A 35 14.40 3.54 -15.29
CA PHE A 35 13.65 4.59 -14.60
C PHE A 35 12.63 5.31 -15.50
N PHE A 36 12.73 5.15 -16.82
CA PHE A 36 11.71 5.64 -17.75
C PHE A 36 10.53 4.68 -17.88
N ASP A 37 10.63 3.46 -17.38
CA ASP A 37 9.52 2.51 -17.32
C ASP A 37 8.80 2.65 -15.97
N TRP A 38 7.63 3.28 -15.97
CA TRP A 38 6.87 3.54 -14.75
C TRP A 38 5.35 3.59 -14.96
N VAL A 39 4.65 3.34 -13.85
CA VAL A 39 3.19 3.46 -13.74
C VAL A 39 2.84 4.40 -12.58
N GLU A 40 2.01 5.40 -12.85
CA GLU A 40 1.41 6.29 -11.86
C GLU A 40 -0.08 5.95 -11.71
N ILE A 41 -0.51 5.70 -10.49
CA ILE A 41 -1.89 5.38 -10.15
C ILE A 41 -2.41 6.43 -9.17
N ARG A 42 -3.39 7.22 -9.59
CA ARG A 42 -4.13 8.14 -8.72
C ARG A 42 -5.38 7.45 -8.22
N GLY A 43 -5.71 7.65 -6.96
CA GLY A 43 -6.88 7.02 -6.37
C GLY A 43 -7.27 7.62 -5.04
N ARG A 44 -8.20 6.93 -4.39
CA ARG A 44 -8.79 7.34 -3.12
C ARG A 44 -8.71 6.21 -2.10
N VAL A 45 -8.31 6.54 -0.88
CA VAL A 45 -8.43 5.64 0.27
C VAL A 45 -9.92 5.47 0.60
N MET A 46 -10.45 4.26 0.41
CA MET A 46 -11.86 3.90 0.61
C MET A 46 -12.12 3.33 2.00
N SER A 47 -11.15 2.61 2.56
CA SER A 47 -11.24 2.05 3.91
C SER A 47 -9.88 2.04 4.60
N ILE A 48 -9.94 2.10 5.93
CA ILE A 48 -8.81 1.90 6.84
C ILE A 48 -9.23 0.81 7.82
N GLU A 49 -8.55 -0.32 7.80
CA GLU A 49 -8.91 -1.53 8.56
C GLU A 49 -7.77 -1.90 9.50
N SER A 50 -8.03 -2.00 10.80
CA SER A 50 -7.04 -2.35 11.84
C SER A 50 -7.24 -3.79 12.36
N GLY A 51 -6.44 -4.19 13.34
CA GLY A 51 -6.62 -5.46 14.06
C GLY A 51 -5.99 -6.66 13.37
N GLU A 52 -6.62 -7.83 13.53
CA GLU A 52 -6.07 -9.11 13.07
C GLU A 52 -5.89 -9.15 11.55
N ALA A 53 -6.81 -8.57 10.78
CA ALA A 53 -6.70 -8.52 9.33
C ALA A 53 -5.42 -7.78 8.89
N ALA A 54 -5.09 -6.66 9.54
CA ALA A 54 -3.88 -5.89 9.26
C ALA A 54 -2.59 -6.59 9.69
N THR A 55 -2.67 -7.39 10.76
CA THR A 55 -1.57 -8.24 11.22
C THR A 55 -1.33 -9.42 10.28
N ALA A 56 -2.38 -10.09 9.84
CA ALA A 56 -2.28 -11.17 8.84
C ALA A 56 -1.77 -10.65 7.49
N HIS A 57 -2.12 -9.42 7.11
CA HIS A 57 -1.66 -8.82 5.87
C HIS A 57 -0.15 -8.56 5.85
N ILE A 58 0.47 -8.13 6.97
CA ILE A 58 1.93 -8.00 7.00
C ILE A 58 2.64 -9.35 6.89
N ASP A 59 2.05 -10.41 7.46
CA ASP A 59 2.60 -11.77 7.34
C ASP A 59 2.55 -12.25 5.89
N LYS A 60 1.43 -12.01 5.21
CA LYS A 60 1.28 -12.28 3.77
C LYS A 60 2.30 -11.50 2.94
N LEU A 61 2.51 -10.21 3.22
CA LEU A 61 3.51 -9.39 2.52
C LEU A 61 4.93 -9.90 2.77
N SER A 62 5.25 -10.33 4.00
CA SER A 62 6.57 -10.87 4.31
C SER A 62 6.85 -12.15 3.52
N GLU A 63 5.88 -13.05 3.45
CA GLU A 63 5.99 -14.27 2.65
C GLU A 63 6.17 -13.94 1.16
N GLN A 64 5.36 -13.02 0.63
CA GLN A 64 5.39 -12.64 -0.78
C GLN A 64 6.71 -11.99 -1.21
N TYR A 65 7.25 -11.08 -0.40
CA TYR A 65 8.41 -10.27 -0.80
C TYR A 65 9.75 -10.80 -0.27
N PHE A 66 9.74 -11.56 0.82
CA PHE A 66 10.96 -12.05 1.48
C PHE A 66 11.00 -13.57 1.66
N GLY A 67 9.93 -14.30 1.31
CA GLY A 67 9.90 -15.76 1.34
C GLY A 67 9.94 -16.35 2.76
N GLY A 68 9.45 -15.61 3.75
CA GLY A 68 9.39 -16.11 5.12
C GLY A 68 8.58 -15.26 6.09
N PRO A 69 8.42 -15.75 7.34
CA PRO A 69 7.57 -15.13 8.34
C PRO A 69 8.07 -13.73 8.71
N PHE A 70 7.14 -12.84 9.02
CA PHE A 70 7.47 -11.47 9.43
C PHE A 70 8.27 -11.47 10.75
N GLY A 71 9.52 -11.04 10.68
CA GLY A 71 10.46 -11.01 11.82
C GLY A 71 10.49 -9.69 12.62
N GLY A 72 9.69 -8.69 12.26
CA GLY A 72 9.68 -7.39 12.92
C GLY A 72 8.75 -7.29 14.14
N PRO A 73 8.80 -6.19 14.90
CA PRO A 73 7.87 -5.95 16.00
C PRO A 73 6.40 -5.97 15.56
N ARG A 74 5.55 -6.61 16.37
CA ARG A 74 4.09 -6.65 16.18
C ARG A 74 3.41 -5.39 16.71
N SER A 75 3.83 -4.23 16.19
CA SER A 75 3.14 -2.97 16.47
C SER A 75 1.76 -2.94 15.80
N PRO A 76 0.76 -2.22 16.36
CA PRO A 76 -0.55 -2.08 15.75
C PRO A 76 -0.47 -1.59 14.30
N ARG A 77 -1.18 -2.29 13.43
CA ARG A 77 -1.15 -2.09 11.97
C ARG A 77 -2.52 -1.74 11.44
N VAL A 78 -2.51 -1.02 10.33
CA VAL A 78 -3.69 -0.73 9.53
C VAL A 78 -3.44 -1.06 8.07
N ILE A 79 -4.48 -1.53 7.39
CA ILE A 79 -4.55 -1.65 5.94
C ILE A 79 -5.30 -0.43 5.41
N LEU A 80 -4.73 0.26 4.44
CA LEU A 80 -5.44 1.23 3.62
C LEU A 80 -5.82 0.57 2.30
N ARG A 81 -7.09 0.62 1.95
CA ARG A 81 -7.60 0.17 0.66
C ARG A 81 -7.76 1.36 -0.26
N ILE A 82 -7.01 1.39 -1.35
CA ILE A 82 -7.00 2.48 -2.33
C ILE A 82 -7.71 1.99 -3.59
N ASN A 83 -8.79 2.67 -3.95
CA ASN A 83 -9.46 2.45 -5.22
C ASN A 83 -8.79 3.29 -6.33
N PRO A 84 -8.30 2.68 -7.42
CA PRO A 84 -7.71 3.40 -8.54
C PRO A 84 -8.76 4.22 -9.31
N GLU A 85 -8.50 5.50 -9.52
CA GLU A 85 -9.37 6.41 -10.29
C GLU A 85 -8.75 6.77 -11.66
N ARG A 86 -7.41 6.82 -11.75
CA ARG A 86 -6.69 7.09 -12.99
C ARG A 86 -5.34 6.36 -13.01
N VAL A 87 -5.02 5.75 -14.13
CA VAL A 87 -3.73 5.10 -14.40
C VAL A 87 -3.04 5.82 -15.55
N VAL A 88 -1.75 6.13 -15.38
CA VAL A 88 -0.87 6.67 -16.41
C VAL A 88 0.35 5.77 -16.49
N GLU A 89 0.69 5.32 -17.69
CA GLU A 89 1.82 4.45 -17.96
C GLU A 89 2.80 5.19 -18.86
N HIS A 90 4.09 5.04 -18.59
CA HIS A 90 5.16 5.51 -19.45
C HIS A 90 6.13 4.35 -19.65
N ASN A 91 6.03 3.73 -20.82
CA ASN A 91 6.83 2.57 -21.21
C ASN A 91 7.41 2.87 -22.60
N PRO A 92 8.48 3.69 -22.70
CA PRO A 92 9.06 4.10 -23.97
C PRO A 92 9.74 2.95 -24.74
#